data_AF-A0A212M166-F1
#
_entry.id   AF-A0A212M166-F1
#
_cell.length_a   1.000
_cell.length_b   1.000
_cell.length_c   1.000
_cell.angle_alpha   90.00
_cell.angle_beta   90.00
_cell.angle_gamma   90.00
#
_symmetry.space_group_name_H-M   'P 1'
#
loop_
_entity.id
_entity.type
_entity.pdbx_description
1 polymer ?
#
loop_
_entity_poly.entity_id
_entity_poly.type
_entity_poly.pdbx_seq_one_letter_code
_entity_poly.pdbx_strand_id
1 'polypeptide(L)'
;MAVVAPLSGMLSDKVGPVALTTSGLGVLAAGLVITANLQAGSGLWLILASQALMGLGNGLFQSPNNNSVMSAVEPRQLGVAGGINALARNFGMVCGTALAVAILEHQRMVSLSGLSQPTPAQQAAAFMDGYQAALFVGAGLAVAGMLISCKRAGKPVAGR
;
A
#
# COMPACT_ATOMS: atom_id res chain seq x y z
N MET A 1 -7.25 -6.23 -8.42
CA MET A 1 -6.37 -5.83 -9.53
C MET A 1 -7.01 -6.06 -10.90
N ALA A 2 -7.18 -7.30 -11.36
CA ALA A 2 -7.62 -7.59 -12.73
C ALA A 2 -8.97 -6.96 -13.13
N VAL A 3 -9.96 -6.90 -12.22
CA VAL A 3 -11.29 -6.32 -12.51
C VAL A 3 -11.36 -4.82 -12.20
N VAL A 4 -10.61 -4.36 -11.19
CA VAL A 4 -10.66 -2.98 -10.68
C VAL A 4 -9.86 -2.02 -11.56
N ALA A 5 -8.77 -2.48 -12.16
CA ALA A 5 -7.92 -1.66 -13.02
C ALA A 5 -8.67 -1.02 -14.21
N PRO A 6 -9.46 -1.74 -15.03
CA PRO A 6 -10.20 -1.12 -16.14
C PRO A 6 -11.31 -0.16 -15.67
N LEU A 7 -12.02 -0.50 -14.57
CA LEU A 7 -13.04 0.38 -13.98
C LEU A 7 -12.42 1.69 -13.45
N SER A 8 -11.26 1.61 -12.81
CA SER A 8 -10.54 2.79 -12.31
C SER A 8 -10.01 3.69 -13.44
N GLY A 9 -9.60 3.11 -14.57
CA GLY A 9 -9.23 3.86 -15.78
C GLY A 9 -10.40 4.65 -16.34
N MET A 10 -11.57 4.03 -16.48
CA MET A 10 -12.80 4.68 -16.95
C MET A 10 -13.29 5.79 -15.99
N LEU A 11 -13.16 5.58 -14.68
CA LEU A 11 -13.56 6.58 -13.69
C LEU A 11 -12.57 7.76 -13.61
N SER A 12 -11.30 7.53 -13.96
CA SER A 12 -10.26 8.58 -13.99
C SER A 12 -10.51 9.67 -15.01
N ASP A 13 -11.16 9.34 -16.12
CA ASP A 13 -11.55 10.31 -17.13
C ASP A 13 -12.69 11.23 -16.67
N LYS A 14 -13.44 10.87 -15.61
CA LYS A 14 -14.59 11.64 -15.09
C LYS A 14 -14.32 12.37 -13.77
N VAL A 15 -13.53 11.81 -12.85
CA VAL A 15 -13.36 12.32 -11.47
C VAL A 15 -11.99 12.96 -11.25
N GLY A 16 -11.07 12.79 -12.20
CA GLY A 16 -9.71 13.30 -12.12
C GLY A 16 -8.75 12.30 -11.42
N PRO A 17 -7.54 12.10 -11.96
CA PRO A 17 -6.63 11.07 -11.48
C PRO A 17 -6.15 11.28 -10.03
N VAL A 18 -6.10 12.54 -9.55
CA VAL A 18 -5.66 12.84 -8.18
C VAL A 18 -6.70 12.42 -7.13
N ALA A 19 -8.00 12.58 -7.41
CA ALA A 19 -9.05 12.18 -6.48
C ALA A 19 -9.08 10.66 -6.30
N LEU A 20 -8.90 9.91 -7.38
CA LEU A 20 -8.87 8.43 -7.35
C LEU A 20 -7.62 7.85 -6.71
N THR A 21 -6.46 8.42 -7.01
CA THR A 21 -5.20 7.98 -6.38
C THR A 21 -5.23 8.22 -4.86
N THR A 22 -5.76 9.36 -4.45
CA THR A 22 -5.90 9.72 -3.03
C THR A 22 -6.90 8.82 -2.31
N SER A 23 -8.10 8.60 -2.88
CA SER A 23 -9.08 7.71 -2.28
C SER A 23 -8.61 6.25 -2.26
N GLY A 24 -7.90 5.80 -3.29
CA GLY A 24 -7.28 4.48 -3.34
C GLY A 24 -6.27 4.24 -2.21
N LEU A 25 -5.46 5.24 -1.88
CA LEU A 25 -4.53 5.17 -0.73
C LEU A 25 -5.26 5.13 0.61
N GLY A 26 -6.37 5.87 0.75
CA GLY A 26 -7.23 5.79 1.94
C GLY A 26 -7.87 4.40 2.12
N VAL A 27 -8.39 3.82 1.03
CA VAL A 27 -8.95 2.45 1.04
C VAL A 27 -7.87 1.40 1.36
N LEU A 28 -6.67 1.58 0.80
CA LEU A 28 -5.53 0.70 1.11
C LEU A 28 -5.12 0.79 2.59
N ALA A 29 -5.04 2.00 3.14
CA ALA A 29 -4.74 2.20 4.56
C ALA A 29 -5.79 1.56 5.46
N ALA A 30 -7.08 1.70 5.14
CA ALA A 30 -8.16 1.03 5.86
C ALA A 30 -8.03 -0.50 5.81
N GLY A 31 -7.75 -1.08 4.63
CA GLY A 31 -7.52 -2.51 4.48
C GLY A 31 -6.32 -3.03 5.28
N LEU A 32 -5.23 -2.25 5.35
CA LEU A 32 -4.06 -2.55 6.18
C LEU A 32 -4.41 -2.51 7.67
N VAL A 33 -5.14 -1.49 8.14
CA VAL A 33 -5.57 -1.39 9.54
C VAL A 33 -6.50 -2.53 9.93
N ILE A 34 -7.47 -2.88 9.08
CA ILE A 34 -8.37 -4.03 9.34
C ILE A 34 -7.54 -5.31 9.46
N THR A 35 -6.59 -5.53 8.53
CA THR A 35 -5.73 -6.71 8.55
C THR A 35 -4.83 -6.74 9.80
N ALA A 36 -4.30 -5.59 10.22
CA ALA A 36 -3.49 -5.44 11.43
C ALA A 36 -4.26 -5.74 12.72
N ASN A 37 -5.59 -5.62 12.72
CA ASN A 37 -6.43 -5.93 13.88
C ASN A 37 -7.01 -7.36 13.87
N LEU A 38 -6.68 -8.19 12.86
CA LEU A 38 -7.11 -9.58 12.84
C LEU A 38 -6.42 -10.39 13.94
N GLN A 39 -7.20 -11.23 14.61
CA GLN A 39 -6.77 -12.13 15.68
C GLN A 39 -7.04 -13.59 15.29
N ALA A 40 -6.53 -14.55 16.05
CA ALA A 40 -6.67 -15.98 15.76
C ALA A 40 -8.13 -16.47 15.66
N GLY A 41 -9.07 -15.78 16.29
CA GLY A 41 -10.51 -16.07 16.21
C GLY A 41 -11.28 -15.31 15.12
N SER A 42 -10.61 -14.48 14.32
CA SER A 42 -11.30 -13.69 13.29
C SER A 42 -11.87 -14.59 12.20
N GLY A 43 -13.16 -14.39 11.88
CA GLY A 43 -13.82 -15.16 10.83
C GLY A 43 -13.19 -14.92 9.45
N LEU A 44 -13.17 -15.98 8.62
CA LEU A 44 -12.60 -15.95 7.27
C LEU A 44 -13.13 -14.79 6.41
N TRP A 45 -14.39 -14.39 6.61
CA TRP A 45 -15.01 -13.27 5.90
C TRP A 45 -14.30 -11.93 6.13
N LEU A 46 -13.79 -11.66 7.34
CA LEU A 46 -13.06 -10.42 7.62
C LEU A 46 -11.71 -10.40 6.90
N ILE A 47 -11.05 -11.55 6.81
CA ILE A 47 -9.80 -11.72 6.06
C ILE A 47 -10.04 -11.45 4.57
N LEU A 48 -11.07 -12.08 4.00
CA LEU A 48 -11.43 -11.89 2.59
C LEU A 48 -11.80 -10.43 2.30
N ALA A 49 -12.57 -9.79 3.18
CA ALA A 49 -12.95 -8.40 3.05
C ALA A 49 -11.73 -7.46 3.12
N SER A 50 -10.80 -7.69 4.05
CA SER A 50 -9.61 -6.84 4.19
C SER A 50 -8.68 -6.97 2.97
N GLN A 51 -8.48 -8.20 2.47
CA GLN A 51 -7.71 -8.44 1.25
C GLN A 51 -8.39 -7.84 0.01
N ALA A 52 -9.72 -7.91 -0.08
CA ALA A 52 -10.47 -7.25 -1.14
C ALA A 52 -10.30 -5.74 -1.11
N LEU A 53 -10.39 -5.10 0.07
CA LEU A 53 -10.15 -3.67 0.25
C LEU A 53 -8.72 -3.27 -0.15
N MET A 54 -7.70 -4.02 0.28
CA MET A 54 -6.32 -3.78 -0.13
C MET A 54 -6.16 -3.88 -1.66
N GLY A 55 -6.78 -4.89 -2.28
CA GLY A 55 -6.76 -5.09 -3.73
C GLY A 55 -7.51 -3.99 -4.51
N LEU A 56 -8.58 -3.45 -3.94
CA LEU A 56 -9.34 -2.32 -4.47
C LEU A 56 -8.54 -1.03 -4.39
N GLY A 57 -8.06 -0.66 -3.20
CA GLY A 57 -7.31 0.57 -2.98
C GLY A 57 -6.04 0.64 -3.82
N ASN A 58 -5.32 -0.48 -3.92
CA ASN A 58 -4.12 -0.57 -4.74
C ASN A 58 -4.45 -0.46 -6.26
N GLY A 59 -5.60 -0.98 -6.72
CA GLY A 59 -6.05 -0.82 -8.11
C GLY A 59 -6.42 0.63 -8.44
N LEU A 60 -7.17 1.29 -7.54
CA LEU A 60 -7.54 2.70 -7.62
C LEU A 60 -6.32 3.63 -7.58
N PHE A 61 -5.23 3.21 -6.95
CA PHE A 61 -3.98 3.96 -6.92
C PHE A 61 -3.11 3.71 -8.16
N GLN A 62 -2.77 2.46 -8.46
CA GLN A 62 -1.75 2.14 -9.47
C GLN A 62 -2.13 2.63 -10.89
N SER A 63 -3.38 2.42 -11.32
CA SER A 63 -3.79 2.76 -12.70
C SER A 63 -3.74 4.27 -12.98
N PRO A 64 -4.47 5.15 -12.27
CA PRO A 64 -4.43 6.59 -12.52
C PRO A 64 -3.08 7.22 -12.16
N ASN A 65 -2.33 6.68 -11.19
CA ASN A 65 -1.00 7.18 -10.89
C ASN A 65 -0.03 6.93 -12.06
N ASN A 66 -0.02 5.71 -12.60
CA ASN A 66 0.83 5.38 -13.74
C ASN A 66 0.44 6.21 -14.97
N ASN A 67 -0.86 6.34 -15.25
CA ASN A 67 -1.35 7.16 -16.35
C ASN A 67 -0.93 8.64 -16.20
N SER A 68 -1.06 9.21 -15.00
CA SER A 68 -0.67 10.61 -14.73
C SER A 68 0.81 10.88 -14.95
N VAL A 69 1.68 9.91 -14.62
CA VAL A 69 3.13 10.05 -14.83
C VAL A 69 3.45 9.97 -16.33
N MET A 70 2.86 9.00 -17.03
CA MET A 70 3.10 8.81 -18.46
C MET A 70 2.50 9.93 -19.32
N SER A 71 1.37 10.51 -18.91
CA SER A 71 0.72 11.61 -19.64
C SER A 71 1.43 12.96 -19.46
N ALA A 72 2.33 13.08 -18.48
CA ALA A 72 3.03 14.34 -18.17
C ALA A 72 4.33 14.52 -18.97
N VAL A 73 4.72 13.54 -19.80
CA VAL A 73 5.97 13.56 -20.57
C VAL A 73 5.70 13.48 -22.07
N GLU A 74 6.64 13.99 -22.87
CA GLU A 74 6.54 13.91 -24.32
C GLU A 74 6.67 12.46 -24.83
N PRO A 75 6.04 12.09 -25.96
CA PRO A 75 6.06 10.72 -26.49
C PRO A 75 7.48 10.14 -26.66
N ARG A 76 8.45 10.97 -27.04
CA ARG A 76 9.86 10.56 -27.23
C ARG A 76 10.55 10.17 -25.91
N GLN A 77 10.04 10.64 -24.77
CA GLN A 77 10.59 10.40 -23.44
C GLN A 77 9.88 9.29 -22.66
N LEU A 78 8.81 8.70 -23.22
CA LEU A 78 8.01 7.66 -22.54
C LEU A 78 8.85 6.47 -22.06
N GLY A 79 9.84 6.04 -22.83
CA GLY A 79 10.75 4.95 -22.43
C GLY A 79 11.58 5.29 -21.19
N VAL A 80 12.10 6.52 -21.11
CA VAL A 80 12.88 6.99 -19.96
C VAL A 80 11.98 7.19 -18.74
N ALA A 81 10.81 7.82 -18.92
CA ALA A 81 9.84 8.02 -17.85
C ALA A 81 9.32 6.69 -17.28
N GLY A 82 9.02 5.73 -18.15
CA GLY A 82 8.64 4.37 -17.77
C GLY A 82 9.75 3.67 -16.97
N GLY A 83 11.00 3.77 -17.42
CA GLY A 83 12.16 3.23 -16.72
C GLY A 83 12.37 3.81 -15.33
N ILE A 84 12.30 5.15 -15.20
CA ILE A 84 12.40 5.84 -13.90
C ILE A 84 11.25 5.44 -12.97
N ASN A 85 10.02 5.36 -13.49
CA ASN A 85 8.85 4.95 -12.71
C ASN A 85 8.96 3.50 -12.22
N ALA A 86 9.43 2.59 -13.08
CA ALA A 86 9.68 1.20 -12.70
C ALA A 86 10.79 1.09 -11.65
N LEU A 87 11.89 1.84 -11.81
CA LEU A 87 12.98 1.91 -10.84
C LEU A 87 12.47 2.40 -9.48
N ALA A 88 11.74 3.51 -9.45
CA ALA A 88 11.19 4.07 -8.22
C ALA A 88 10.25 3.07 -7.50
N ARG A 89 9.40 2.37 -8.26
CA ARG A 89 8.49 1.35 -7.73
C ARG A 89 9.26 0.15 -7.16
N ASN A 90 10.25 -0.36 -7.89
CA ASN A 90 11.06 -1.49 -7.44
C ASN A 90 11.89 -1.12 -6.20
N PHE A 91 12.47 0.08 -6.17
CA PHE A 91 13.18 0.60 -5.00
C PHE A 91 12.25 0.66 -3.79
N GLY A 92 11.04 1.23 -3.96
CA GLY A 92 10.02 1.25 -2.90
C GLY A 92 9.62 -0.14 -2.41
N MET A 93 9.48 -1.12 -3.32
CA MET A 93 9.17 -2.51 -2.95
C MET A 93 10.29 -3.14 -2.13
N VAL A 94 11.55 -2.96 -2.53
CA VAL A 94 12.71 -3.53 -1.82
C VAL A 94 12.86 -2.89 -0.45
N CYS A 95 12.87 -1.54 -0.37
CA CYS A 95 12.97 -0.83 0.90
C CYS A 95 11.78 -1.12 1.83
N GLY A 96 10.56 -1.15 1.29
CA GLY A 96 9.35 -1.46 2.06
C GLY A 96 9.36 -2.88 2.60
N THR A 97 9.77 -3.86 1.79
CA THR A 97 9.91 -5.25 2.24
C THR A 97 10.99 -5.38 3.32
N ALA A 98 12.16 -4.76 3.12
CA ALA A 98 13.23 -4.77 4.10
C ALA A 98 12.79 -4.14 5.43
N LEU A 99 12.10 -3.00 5.39
CA LEU A 99 11.57 -2.32 6.56
C LEU A 99 10.52 -3.18 7.28
N ALA A 100 9.58 -3.79 6.56
CA ALA A 100 8.55 -4.65 7.13
C ALA A 100 9.16 -5.85 7.87
N VAL A 101 10.15 -6.51 7.26
CA VAL A 101 10.87 -7.64 7.88
C VAL A 101 11.68 -7.16 9.09
N ALA A 102 12.36 -6.02 8.99
CA ALA A 102 13.12 -5.46 10.11
C ALA A 102 12.23 -5.14 11.31
N ILE A 103 11.05 -4.54 11.09
CA ILE A 103 10.08 -4.25 12.16
C ILE A 103 9.58 -5.54 12.79
N LEU A 104 9.20 -6.52 11.97
CA LEU A 104 8.71 -7.81 12.44
C LEU A 104 9.76 -8.49 13.33
N GLU A 105 10.99 -8.61 12.84
CA GLU A 105 12.05 -9.32 13.56
C GLU A 105 12.49 -8.57 14.82
N HIS A 106 12.54 -7.24 14.77
CA HIS A 106 12.79 -6.42 15.95
C HIS A 106 11.72 -6.65 17.03
N GLN A 107 10.44 -6.59 16.66
CA GLN A 107 9.34 -6.82 17.61
C GLN A 107 9.34 -8.25 18.16
N ARG A 108 9.65 -9.23 17.30
CA ARG A 108 9.78 -10.63 17.72
C ARG A 108 10.91 -10.79 18.74
N MET A 109 12.06 -10.16 18.51
CA MET A 109 13.20 -10.16 19.42
C MET A 109 12.85 -9.54 20.78
N VAL A 110 12.18 -8.39 20.79
CA VAL A 110 11.74 -7.72 22.01
C VAL A 110 10.74 -8.58 22.78
N SER A 111 9.75 -9.16 22.10
CA SER A 111 8.67 -9.95 22.72
C SER A 111 9.18 -11.27 23.32
N LEU A 112 10.26 -11.83 22.78
CA LEU A 112 10.89 -13.05 23.28
C LEU A 112 12.09 -12.77 24.20
N SER A 113 12.41 -11.50 24.46
CA SER A 113 13.54 -11.13 25.30
C SER A 113 13.38 -11.68 26.72
N GLY A 114 14.45 -12.25 27.28
CA GLY A 114 14.44 -12.87 28.60
C GLY A 114 13.88 -14.29 28.68
N LEU A 115 13.38 -14.86 27.57
CA LEU A 115 12.94 -16.26 27.52
C LEU A 115 14.06 -17.17 27.02
N SER A 116 14.51 -18.12 27.84
CA SER A 116 15.58 -19.06 27.45
C SER A 116 15.10 -20.14 26.47
N GLN A 117 13.84 -20.58 26.59
CA GLN A 117 13.20 -21.52 25.67
C GLN A 117 11.72 -21.14 25.46
N PRO A 118 11.42 -20.19 24.56
CA PRO A 118 10.05 -19.77 24.29
C PRO A 118 9.24 -20.91 23.67
N THR A 119 8.06 -21.15 24.22
CA THR A 119 7.11 -22.17 23.74
C THR A 119 6.61 -21.83 22.32
N PRO A 120 6.10 -22.81 21.54
CA PRO A 120 5.53 -22.55 20.22
C PRO A 120 4.43 -21.48 20.22
N ALA A 121 3.61 -21.43 21.26
CA ALA A 121 2.56 -20.42 21.42
C ALA A 121 3.15 -19.00 21.60
N GLN A 122 4.21 -18.86 22.41
CA GLN A 122 4.90 -17.58 22.59
C GLN A 122 5.60 -17.12 21.31
N GLN A 123 6.18 -18.03 20.54
CA GLN A 123 6.79 -17.71 19.25
C GLN A 123 5.75 -17.24 18.23
N ALA A 124 4.59 -17.90 18.17
CA ALA A 124 3.49 -17.50 17.29
C ALA A 124 2.91 -16.13 17.67
N ALA A 125 2.73 -15.87 18.97
CA ALA A 125 2.27 -14.56 19.46
C ALA A 125 3.27 -13.44 19.10
N ALA A 126 4.56 -13.63 19.37
CA ALA A 126 5.59 -12.66 19.04
C ALA A 126 5.70 -12.38 17.53
N PHE A 127 5.48 -13.40 16.69
CA PHE A 127 5.40 -13.23 15.24
C PHE A 127 4.19 -12.38 14.84
N MET A 128 3.01 -12.67 15.41
CA MET A 128 1.79 -11.91 15.14
C MET A 128 1.92 -10.45 15.57
N ASP A 129 2.48 -10.18 16.75
CA ASP A 129 2.73 -8.81 17.23
C ASP A 129 3.64 -8.04 16.26
N GLY A 130 4.73 -8.66 15.80
CA GLY A 130 5.62 -8.06 14.80
C GLY A 130 4.95 -7.85 13.44
N TYR A 131 4.15 -8.81 12.99
CA TYR A 131 3.37 -8.71 11.75
C TYR A 131 2.37 -7.55 11.79
N GLN A 132 1.61 -7.43 12.87
CA GLN A 132 0.63 -6.34 13.07
C GLN A 132 1.34 -4.99 13.14
N ALA A 133 2.47 -4.89 13.84
CA ALA A 133 3.28 -3.66 13.89
C ALA A 133 3.76 -3.23 12.50
N ALA A 134 4.27 -4.17 11.69
CA ALA A 134 4.68 -3.88 10.32
C ALA A 134 3.51 -3.39 9.45
N LEU A 135 2.32 -3.98 9.60
CA LEU A 135 1.11 -3.53 8.90
C LEU A 135 0.66 -2.13 9.31
N PHE A 136 0.72 -1.77 10.60
CA PHE A 136 0.41 -0.42 11.07
C PHE A 136 1.39 0.62 10.52
N VAL A 137 2.68 0.32 10.49
CA VAL A 137 3.67 1.19 9.84
C VAL A 137 3.37 1.33 8.35
N GLY A 138 3.03 0.24 7.67
CA GLY A 138 2.57 0.26 6.27
C GLY A 138 1.34 1.14 6.06
N ALA A 139 0.35 1.08 6.97
CA ALA A 139 -0.83 1.94 6.93
C ALA A 139 -0.45 3.42 7.11
N GLY A 140 0.47 3.73 8.02
CA GLY A 140 1.02 5.07 8.21
C GLY A 140 1.71 5.61 6.95
N LEU A 141 2.51 4.77 6.27
CA LEU A 141 3.13 5.12 4.98
C LEU A 141 2.08 5.36 3.88
N ALA A 142 1.01 4.57 3.85
CA ALA A 142 -0.10 4.78 2.91
C ALA A 142 -0.82 6.12 3.17
N VAL A 143 -1.06 6.48 4.44
CA VAL A 143 -1.62 7.78 4.83
C VAL A 143 -0.68 8.93 4.47
N ALA A 144 0.63 8.79 4.73
CA ALA A 144 1.61 9.80 4.31
C ALA A 144 1.60 9.99 2.78
N GLY A 145 1.54 8.89 2.02
CA GLY A 145 1.36 8.91 0.57
C GLY A 145 0.05 9.60 0.16
N MET A 146 -1.04 9.36 0.89
CA MET A 146 -2.35 10.00 0.65
C MET A 146 -2.25 11.51 0.82
N LEU A 147 -1.60 11.99 1.88
CA LEU A 147 -1.40 13.43 2.13
C LEU A 147 -0.54 14.09 1.04
N ILE A 148 0.51 13.40 0.58
CA ILE A 148 1.33 13.87 -0.55
C ILE A 148 0.49 13.92 -1.83
N SER A 149 -0.34 12.90 -2.07
CA SER A 149 -1.26 12.84 -3.21
C SER A 149 -2.29 13.97 -3.18
N CYS A 150 -2.88 14.29 -2.03
CA CYS A 150 -3.79 15.43 -1.87
C CYS A 150 -3.17 16.75 -2.35
N LYS A 151 -1.88 16.98 -2.08
CA LYS A 151 -1.19 18.20 -2.49
C LYS A 151 -1.02 18.33 -4.02
N ARG A 152 -1.21 17.24 -4.78
CA ARG A 152 -1.23 17.28 -6.26
C ARG A 152 -2.52 17.87 -6.82
N ALA A 153 -3.61 17.92 -6.04
CA ALA A 153 -4.94 18.30 -6.53
C ALA A 153 -5.07 19.77 -6.93
N GLY A 154 -4.14 20.63 -6.48
CA GLY A 154 -4.14 22.06 -6.79
C GLY A 154 -3.44 22.47 -8.09
N LYS A 155 -2.83 21.54 -8.85
CA LYS A 155 -2.18 21.87 -10.12
C LYS A 155 -3.14 21.54 -11.28
N PRO A 156 -3.59 22.53 -12.07
CA PRO A 156 -4.38 22.27 -13.26
C PRO A 156 -3.59 21.32 -14.17
N VAL A 157 -4.24 20.27 -14.66
CA VAL A 157 -3.69 19.47 -15.75
C VAL A 157 -3.66 20.42 -16.96
N ALA A 158 -2.45 20.87 -17.32
CA ALA A 158 -2.26 21.69 -18.49
C ALA A 158 -2.68 20.90 -19.73
N GLY A 159 -3.71 21.38 -20.42
CA GLY A 159 -4.04 21.00 -21.80
C GLY A 159 -4.86 19.72 -21.94
N ARG A 160 -6.18 19.87 -21.98
CA ARG A 160 -7.00 19.32 -23.07
C ARG A 160 -7.89 20.43 -23.60
#